data_AF-A0A521Z922-F1
#
_entry.id   AF-A0A521Z922-F1
#
_cell.length_a   1.000
_cell.length_b   1.000
_cell.length_c   1.000
_cell.angle_alpha   90.00
_cell.angle_beta   90.00
_cell.angle_gamma   90.00
#
_symmetry.space_group_name_H-M   'P 1'
#
loop_
_entity.id
_entity.type
_entity.pdbx_description
1 polymer ?
#
loop_
_entity_poly.entity_id
_entity_poly.type
_entity_poly.pdbx_seq_one_letter_code
_entity_poly.pdbx_strand_id
1 'polypeptide(L)'
;MSQKFSSPLQLAKASWQQGRQHLKLLLGISAVVGIPSTLASTYLVDPTADSSISAYIAFAQLAMNAALIYAAIQLAKSKKVTIRQAYYQGSTLLVRLVLFSFLMLLYAIPLMLGLLMLSFGVFAPGSTLTSVESLIIGGVALLITIPGLVLLVKGMWGAFVIGEGKAGPIEALIQSHRLTKGKVRKSLARLLALAAILAVSVAIPAGLLVALAALTGIQALSALVQFLVVVTVVPYSTLYLYKMYVELK
;
A
#
# COMPACT_ATOMS: atom_id res chain seq x y z
N MET A 1 1.15 -3.90 26.63
CA MET A 1 1.39 -5.31 26.28
C MET A 1 1.25 -5.47 24.77
N SER A 2 2.32 -5.81 24.05
CA SER A 2 2.25 -6.09 22.61
C SER A 2 1.67 -7.50 22.41
N GLN A 3 0.48 -7.60 21.79
CA GLN A 3 -0.10 -8.90 21.43
C GLN A 3 0.74 -9.53 20.31
N LYS A 4 1.36 -10.68 20.58
CA LYS A 4 2.06 -11.46 19.54
C LYS A 4 1.04 -12.29 18.77
N PHE A 5 0.99 -12.13 17.45
CA PHE A 5 0.11 -12.94 16.60
C PHE A 5 0.88 -14.17 16.09
N SER A 6 0.33 -15.37 16.28
CA SER A 6 1.00 -16.60 15.83
C SER A 6 0.87 -16.81 14.32
N SER A 7 -0.21 -16.31 13.69
CA SER A 7 -0.45 -16.48 12.25
C SER A 7 -0.89 -15.19 11.53
N PRO A 8 -0.66 -15.08 10.20
CA PRO A 8 -1.13 -13.96 9.40
C PRO A 8 -2.67 -13.81 9.43
N LEU A 9 -3.40 -14.91 9.55
CA LEU A 9 -4.86 -14.92 9.62
C LEU A 9 -5.38 -14.35 10.94
N GLN A 10 -4.71 -14.61 12.06
CA GLN A 10 -5.07 -13.99 13.34
C GLN A 10 -4.86 -12.47 13.29
N LEU A 11 -3.74 -12.04 12.69
CA LEU A 11 -3.46 -10.62 12.48
C LEU A 11 -4.51 -9.96 11.57
N ALA A 12 -4.91 -10.64 10.49
CA ALA A 12 -5.97 -10.19 9.59
C ALA A 12 -7.32 -10.10 10.32
N LYS A 13 -7.71 -11.13 11.07
CA LYS A 13 -8.96 -11.16 11.85
C LYS A 13 -9.00 -10.04 12.89
N ALA A 14 -7.90 -9.83 13.62
CA ALA A 14 -7.80 -8.76 14.60
C ALA A 14 -7.86 -7.37 13.94
N SER A 15 -7.26 -7.20 12.76
CA SER A 15 -7.31 -5.95 12.00
C SER A 15 -8.71 -5.69 11.46
N TRP A 16 -9.39 -6.74 10.99
CA TRP A 16 -10.78 -6.69 10.53
C TRP A 16 -11.75 -6.31 11.64
N GLN A 17 -11.62 -6.93 12.82
CA GLN A 17 -12.47 -6.63 13.97
C GLN A 17 -12.32 -5.16 14.41
N GLN A 18 -11.09 -4.66 14.48
CA GLN A 18 -10.84 -3.24 14.80
C GLN A 18 -11.37 -2.32 13.71
N GLY A 19 -11.16 -2.67 12.44
CA GLY A 19 -11.69 -1.92 11.30
C GLY A 19 -13.22 -1.84 11.33
N ARG A 20 -13.90 -2.94 11.67
CA ARG A 20 -15.36 -2.99 11.80
C ARG A 20 -15.87 -2.11 12.95
N GLN A 21 -15.17 -2.07 14.07
CA GLN A 21 -15.52 -1.19 15.20
C GLN A 21 -15.40 0.30 14.85
N HIS A 22 -14.46 0.66 13.97
CA HIS A 22 -14.20 2.04 13.57
C HIS A 22 -14.52 2.31 12.10
N LEU A 23 -15.45 1.53 11.53
CA LEU A 23 -15.77 1.53 10.10
C LEU A 23 -16.13 2.93 9.61
N LYS A 24 -17.01 3.65 10.34
CA LYS A 24 -17.42 5.01 9.99
C LYS A 24 -16.24 5.99 9.86
N LEU A 25 -15.25 5.89 10.74
CA LEU A 25 -14.07 6.76 10.70
C LEU A 25 -13.18 6.44 9.49
N LEU A 26 -12.89 5.15 9.29
CA LEU A 26 -11.98 4.68 8.24
C LEU A 26 -12.56 4.89 6.83
N LEU A 27 -13.85 4.56 6.67
CA LEU A 27 -14.60 4.85 5.44
C LEU A 27 -14.69 6.35 5.23
N GLY A 28 -14.97 7.12 6.29
CA GLY A 28 -15.05 8.58 6.21
C GLY A 28 -13.75 9.21 5.72
N ILE A 29 -12.61 8.82 6.27
CA ILE A 29 -11.28 9.27 5.80
C ILE A 29 -11.10 8.87 4.32
N SER A 30 -11.34 7.62 3.98
CA SER A 30 -11.10 7.12 2.62
C SER A 30 -12.04 7.75 1.59
N ALA A 31 -13.28 8.05 1.96
CA ALA A 31 -14.28 8.62 1.08
C ALA A 31 -13.99 10.08 0.71
N VAL A 32 -13.38 10.85 1.61
CA VAL A 32 -13.00 12.27 1.34
C VAL A 32 -12.10 12.38 0.10
N VAL A 33 -11.19 11.42 -0.10
CA VAL A 33 -10.27 11.41 -1.24
C VAL A 33 -10.72 10.44 -2.32
N GLY A 34 -11.22 9.27 -1.93
CA GLY A 34 -11.63 8.21 -2.83
C GLY A 34 -12.76 8.60 -3.76
N ILE A 35 -13.79 9.32 -3.27
CA ILE A 35 -14.91 9.74 -4.13
C ILE A 35 -14.44 10.74 -5.20
N PRO A 36 -13.80 11.88 -4.84
CA PRO A 36 -13.34 12.82 -5.86
C PRO A 36 -12.33 12.21 -6.83
N SER A 37 -11.41 11.37 -6.33
CA SER A 37 -10.40 10.72 -7.18
C SER A 37 -11.02 9.77 -8.20
N THR A 38 -12.01 8.98 -7.77
CA THR A 38 -12.70 8.02 -8.65
C THR A 38 -13.58 8.74 -9.68
N LEU A 39 -14.26 9.82 -9.28
CA LEU A 39 -15.04 10.64 -10.20
C LEU A 39 -14.14 11.33 -11.23
N ALA A 40 -13.02 11.89 -10.77
CA ALA A 40 -12.05 12.52 -11.66
C ALA A 40 -11.47 11.52 -12.67
N SER A 41 -11.04 10.34 -12.20
CA SER A 41 -10.46 9.30 -13.06
C SER A 41 -11.44 8.69 -14.06
N THR A 42 -12.74 8.65 -13.74
CA THR A 42 -13.75 8.01 -14.60
C THR A 42 -14.40 9.00 -15.56
N TYR A 43 -14.67 10.23 -15.13
CA TYR A 43 -15.56 11.15 -15.87
C TYR A 43 -14.90 12.44 -16.33
N LEU A 44 -13.78 12.87 -15.73
CA LEU A 44 -13.18 14.18 -16.02
C LEU A 44 -11.89 14.09 -16.82
N VAL A 45 -11.22 12.93 -16.85
CA VAL A 45 -9.85 12.81 -17.33
C VAL A 45 -9.67 11.54 -18.14
N ASP A 46 -9.07 11.68 -19.32
CA ASP A 46 -8.30 10.59 -19.90
C ASP A 46 -6.91 10.62 -19.21
N PRO A 47 -6.57 9.66 -18.33
CA PRO A 47 -5.36 9.70 -17.51
C PRO A 47 -4.06 9.76 -18.33
N THR A 48 -4.13 9.56 -19.64
CA THR A 48 -3.02 9.68 -20.58
C THR A 48 -2.81 11.10 -21.11
N ALA A 49 -3.81 11.99 -21.01
CA ALA A 49 -3.81 13.31 -21.62
C ALA A 49 -3.45 14.46 -20.64
N ASP A 50 -3.68 14.30 -19.32
CA ASP A 50 -3.46 15.38 -18.34
C ASP A 50 -2.60 14.93 -17.14
N SER A 51 -1.33 15.34 -17.16
CA SER A 51 -0.36 15.10 -16.09
C SER A 51 -0.64 15.89 -14.80
N SER A 52 -1.42 16.97 -14.88
CA SER A 52 -1.72 17.82 -13.72
C SER A 52 -2.72 17.16 -12.78
N ILE A 53 -3.77 16.56 -13.34
CA ILE A 53 -4.82 15.93 -12.53
C ILE A 53 -4.33 14.62 -11.91
N SER A 54 -3.51 13.84 -12.63
CA SER A 54 -2.87 12.65 -12.06
C SER A 54 -1.95 12.99 -10.88
N ALA A 55 -1.19 14.09 -10.97
CA ALA A 55 -0.38 14.59 -9.84
C ALA A 55 -1.25 15.01 -8.65
N TYR A 56 -2.39 15.68 -8.88
CA TYR A 56 -3.34 16.04 -7.83
C TYR A 56 -3.90 14.81 -7.12
N ILE A 57 -4.34 13.79 -7.88
CA ILE A 57 -4.87 12.53 -7.33
C ILE A 57 -3.81 11.83 -6.49
N ALA A 58 -2.57 11.76 -6.96
CA ALA A 58 -1.46 11.15 -6.22
C ALA A 58 -1.19 11.88 -4.90
N PHE A 59 -1.20 13.22 -4.91
CA PHE A 59 -1.02 14.02 -3.71
C PHE A 59 -2.18 13.83 -2.71
N ALA A 60 -3.42 13.79 -3.20
CA ALA A 60 -4.60 13.55 -2.37
C ALA A 60 -4.54 12.15 -1.72
N GLN A 61 -4.09 11.12 -2.46
CA GLN A 61 -3.88 9.77 -1.93
C GLN A 61 -2.78 9.74 -0.85
N LEU A 62 -1.70 10.50 -1.01
CA LEU A 62 -0.68 10.63 0.04
C LEU A 62 -1.26 11.27 1.32
N ALA A 63 -2.08 12.32 1.18
CA ALA A 63 -2.76 12.94 2.31
C ALA A 63 -3.73 11.98 3.02
N MET A 64 -4.49 11.19 2.25
CA MET A 64 -5.35 10.12 2.78
C MET A 64 -4.54 9.07 3.54
N ASN A 65 -3.42 8.60 2.98
CA ASN A 65 -2.55 7.63 3.63
C ASN A 65 -1.96 8.18 4.93
N ALA A 66 -1.53 9.44 4.96
CA ALA A 66 -1.07 10.11 6.18
C ALA A 66 -2.16 10.16 7.26
N ALA A 67 -3.38 10.52 6.88
CA ALA A 67 -4.54 10.55 7.78
C ALA A 67 -4.90 9.14 8.31
N LEU A 68 -4.84 8.11 7.46
CA LEU A 68 -5.09 6.72 7.86
C LEU A 68 -3.99 6.17 8.79
N ILE A 69 -2.72 6.47 8.52
CA ILE A 69 -1.60 6.10 9.41
C ILE A 69 -1.80 6.75 10.79
N TYR A 70 -2.10 8.06 10.82
CA TYR A 70 -2.39 8.77 12.06
C TYR A 70 -3.58 8.14 12.81
N ALA A 71 -4.68 7.87 12.11
CA ALA A 71 -5.86 7.24 12.69
C ALA A 71 -5.52 5.84 13.26
N ALA A 72 -4.80 5.01 12.53
CA ALA A 72 -4.39 3.67 12.98
C ALA A 72 -3.58 3.72 14.29
N ILE A 73 -2.61 4.65 14.38
CA ILE A 73 -1.78 4.85 15.56
C ILE A 73 -2.63 5.25 16.77
N GLN A 74 -3.57 6.18 16.59
CA GLN A 74 -4.38 6.70 17.68
C GLN A 74 -5.47 5.72 18.12
N LEU A 75 -6.07 4.97 17.18
CA LEU A 75 -7.01 3.90 17.50
C LEU A 75 -6.35 2.80 18.33
N ALA A 76 -5.09 2.47 18.06
CA ALA A 76 -4.35 1.51 18.87
C ALA A 76 -3.98 2.03 20.27
N LYS A 77 -3.96 3.35 20.46
CA LYS A 77 -3.83 4.00 21.78
C LYS A 77 -5.19 4.18 22.47
N SER A 78 -6.24 3.55 21.96
CA SER A 78 -7.62 3.67 22.45
C SER A 78 -8.15 5.11 22.49
N LYS A 79 -7.58 6.01 21.67
CA LYS A 79 -8.02 7.40 21.58
C LYS A 79 -9.14 7.53 20.55
N LYS A 80 -10.17 8.31 20.89
CA LYS A 80 -11.21 8.70 19.93
C LYS A 80 -10.62 9.70 18.95
N VAL A 81 -10.80 9.47 17.66
CA VAL A 81 -10.34 10.34 16.57
C VAL A 81 -11.51 10.65 15.66
N THR A 82 -11.60 11.90 15.23
CA THR A 82 -12.56 12.34 14.21
C THR A 82 -11.89 12.43 12.84
N ILE A 83 -12.67 12.36 11.76
CA ILE A 83 -12.17 12.48 10.38
C ILE A 83 -11.39 13.78 10.21
N ARG A 84 -11.95 14.89 10.71
CA ARG A 84 -11.29 16.21 10.72
C ARG A 84 -9.93 16.14 11.41
N GLN A 85 -9.87 15.61 12.62
CA GLN A 85 -8.62 15.52 13.37
C GLN A 85 -7.57 14.67 12.64
N ALA A 86 -7.98 13.58 11.99
CA ALA A 86 -7.07 12.73 11.22
C ALA A 86 -6.40 13.49 10.06
N TYR A 87 -7.15 14.32 9.32
CA TYR A 87 -6.58 15.13 8.24
C TYR A 87 -5.73 16.31 8.75
N TYR A 88 -6.20 17.03 9.77
CA TYR A 88 -5.47 18.19 10.30
C TYR A 88 -4.18 17.80 11.02
N GLN A 89 -4.19 16.70 11.78
CA GLN A 89 -2.97 16.23 12.44
C GLN A 89 -2.10 15.41 11.46
N GLY A 90 -2.72 14.70 10.53
CA GLY A 90 -2.02 13.98 9.46
C GLY A 90 -1.25 14.91 8.52
N SER A 91 -1.72 16.13 8.28
CA SER A 91 -1.01 17.11 7.43
C SER A 91 0.37 17.48 7.99
N THR A 92 0.54 17.49 9.31
CA THR A 92 1.86 17.72 9.93
C THR A 92 2.86 16.61 9.61
N LEU A 93 2.37 15.39 9.35
CA LEU A 93 3.17 14.23 8.96
C LEU A 93 3.40 14.18 7.44
N LEU A 94 2.58 14.87 6.66
CA LEU A 94 2.54 14.77 5.20
C LEU A 94 3.90 15.10 4.59
N VAL A 95 4.54 16.21 4.97
CA VAL A 95 5.85 16.60 4.44
C VAL A 95 6.91 15.53 4.72
N ARG A 96 6.92 14.97 5.94
CA ARG A 96 7.86 13.89 6.31
C ARG A 96 7.59 12.61 5.54
N LEU A 97 6.31 12.26 5.33
CA LEU A 97 5.91 11.11 4.55
C LEU A 97 6.24 11.28 3.06
N VAL A 98 6.08 12.48 2.49
CA VAL A 98 6.48 12.80 1.11
C VAL A 98 7.99 12.62 0.94
N LEU A 99 8.81 13.20 1.84
CA LEU A 99 10.26 13.01 1.81
C LEU A 99 10.65 11.53 1.98
N PHE A 100 9.94 10.80 2.85
CA PHE A 100 10.15 9.37 3.02
C PHE A 100 9.73 8.57 1.78
N SER A 101 8.66 8.95 1.09
CA SER A 101 8.26 8.35 -0.18
C SER A 101 9.33 8.52 -1.26
N PHE A 102 10.00 9.67 -1.33
CA PHE A 102 11.16 9.86 -2.22
C PHE A 102 12.32 8.92 -1.86
N LEU A 103 12.64 8.77 -0.56
CA LEU A 103 13.66 7.79 -0.12
C LEU A 103 13.26 6.35 -0.46
N MET A 104 11.98 6.00 -0.27
CA MET A 104 11.47 4.67 -0.64
C MET A 104 11.53 4.43 -2.15
N LEU A 105 11.36 5.48 -2.97
CA LEU A 105 11.52 5.39 -4.43
C LEU A 105 12.98 5.08 -4.80
N LEU A 106 13.96 5.70 -4.13
CA LEU A 106 15.38 5.35 -4.29
C LEU A 106 15.64 3.89 -3.89
N TYR A 107 15.03 3.42 -2.80
CA TYR A 107 15.10 2.02 -2.36
C TYR A 107 14.43 1.05 -3.34
N ALA A 108 13.47 1.52 -4.14
CA ALA A 108 12.79 0.72 -5.15
C ALA A 108 13.60 0.58 -6.45
N ILE A 109 14.64 1.38 -6.69
CA ILE A 109 15.41 1.35 -7.95
C ILE A 109 15.92 -0.04 -8.31
N PRO A 110 16.59 -0.80 -7.41
CA PRO A 110 17.04 -2.15 -7.75
C PRO A 110 15.86 -3.06 -8.12
N LEU A 111 14.75 -2.97 -7.39
CA LEU A 111 13.55 -3.75 -7.71
C LEU A 111 13.01 -3.38 -9.10
N MET A 112 12.89 -2.10 -9.41
CA MET A 112 12.40 -1.62 -10.70
C MET A 112 13.29 -2.13 -11.85
N LEU A 113 14.61 -2.02 -11.71
CA LEU A 113 15.55 -2.55 -12.71
C LEU A 113 15.41 -4.05 -12.90
N GLY A 114 15.34 -4.82 -11.79
CA GLY A 114 15.15 -6.27 -11.86
C GLY A 114 13.82 -6.67 -12.52
N LEU A 115 12.74 -5.97 -12.20
CA LEU A 115 11.43 -6.20 -12.83
C LEU A 115 11.43 -5.84 -14.31
N LEU A 116 12.04 -4.72 -14.70
CA LEU A 116 12.17 -4.33 -16.11
C LEU A 116 12.98 -5.37 -16.89
N MET A 117 14.07 -5.89 -16.33
CA MET A 117 14.83 -6.98 -16.96
C MET A 117 14.00 -8.25 -17.14
N LEU A 118 13.15 -8.62 -16.16
CA LEU A 118 12.22 -9.74 -16.32
C LEU A 118 11.18 -9.47 -17.41
N SER A 119 10.59 -8.27 -17.41
CA SER A 119 9.56 -7.88 -18.38
C SER A 119 10.09 -7.86 -19.81
N PHE A 120 11.26 -7.25 -20.05
CA PHE A 120 11.83 -7.16 -21.40
C PHE A 120 12.59 -8.41 -21.83
N GLY A 121 13.24 -9.11 -20.89
CA GLY A 121 14.12 -10.23 -21.19
C GLY A 121 13.43 -11.59 -21.19
N VAL A 122 12.36 -11.77 -20.43
CA VAL A 122 11.70 -13.08 -20.25
C VAL A 122 10.26 -13.06 -20.74
N PHE A 123 9.52 -12.00 -20.43
CA PHE A 123 8.07 -11.94 -20.69
C PHE A 123 7.68 -11.15 -21.93
N ALA A 124 8.63 -10.52 -22.62
CA ALA A 124 8.36 -9.73 -23.82
C ALA A 124 7.87 -10.64 -24.97
N PRO A 125 6.63 -10.47 -25.45
CA PRO A 125 6.14 -11.21 -26.61
C PRO A 125 6.98 -10.84 -27.84
N GLY A 126 7.49 -11.85 -28.56
CA GLY A 126 8.29 -11.63 -29.76
C GLY A 126 9.77 -11.34 -29.51
N SER A 127 10.30 -11.59 -28.30
CA SER A 127 11.74 -11.56 -28.09
C SER A 127 12.43 -12.63 -28.94
N THR A 128 13.48 -12.25 -29.66
CA THR A 128 14.31 -13.17 -30.47
C THR A 128 15.36 -13.91 -29.62
N LEU A 129 15.18 -13.91 -28.30
CA LEU A 129 16.13 -14.50 -27.35
C LEU A 129 16.00 -16.02 -27.37
N THR A 130 17.12 -16.69 -27.36
CA THR A 130 17.17 -18.15 -27.15
C THR A 130 16.71 -18.48 -25.72
N SER A 131 16.22 -19.70 -25.50
CA SER A 131 15.82 -20.16 -24.16
C SER A 131 16.94 -20.04 -23.12
N VAL A 132 18.21 -20.18 -23.55
CA VAL A 132 19.38 -20.06 -22.69
C VAL A 132 19.63 -18.60 -22.29
N GLU A 133 19.55 -17.65 -23.22
CA GLU A 133 19.69 -16.22 -22.93
C GLU A 133 18.60 -15.73 -21.99
N SER A 134 17.34 -16.14 -22.22
CA SER A 134 16.22 -15.83 -21.32
C SER A 134 16.43 -16.37 -19.91
N LEU A 135 17.04 -17.55 -19.77
CA LEU A 135 17.34 -18.14 -18.46
C LEU A 135 18.46 -17.36 -17.75
N ILE A 136 19.51 -16.94 -18.46
CA ILE A 136 20.59 -16.11 -17.92
C ILE A 136 20.05 -14.75 -17.48
N ILE A 137 19.28 -14.07 -18.34
CA ILE A 137 18.69 -12.76 -18.04
C ILE A 137 17.73 -12.89 -16.85
N GLY A 138 16.89 -13.91 -16.82
CA GLY A 138 16.00 -14.19 -15.70
C GLY A 138 16.76 -14.42 -14.38
N GLY A 139 17.86 -15.17 -14.41
CA GLY A 139 18.72 -15.39 -13.26
C GLY A 139 19.34 -14.10 -12.72
N VAL A 140 19.92 -13.27 -13.60
CA VAL A 140 20.47 -11.95 -13.22
C VAL A 140 19.37 -11.05 -12.68
N ALA A 141 18.21 -11.02 -13.32
CA ALA A 141 17.10 -10.19 -12.89
C ALA A 141 16.59 -10.59 -11.49
N LEU A 142 16.53 -11.89 -11.18
CA LEU A 142 16.21 -12.38 -9.84
C LEU A 142 17.25 -11.98 -8.79
N LEU A 143 18.54 -12.05 -9.14
CA LEU A 143 19.63 -11.62 -8.26
C LEU A 143 19.55 -10.14 -7.88
N ILE A 144 18.95 -9.30 -8.74
CA ILE A 144 18.71 -7.88 -8.45
C ILE A 144 17.36 -7.66 -7.73
N THR A 145 16.32 -8.37 -8.17
CA THR A 145 14.94 -8.24 -7.66
C THR A 145 14.84 -8.64 -6.19
N ILE A 146 15.45 -9.77 -5.80
CA ILE A 146 15.34 -10.29 -4.43
C ILE A 146 15.94 -9.31 -3.39
N PRO A 147 17.16 -8.79 -3.56
CA PRO A 147 17.70 -7.74 -2.69
C PRO A 147 16.85 -6.47 -2.67
N GLY A 148 16.34 -6.02 -3.82
CA GLY A 148 15.45 -4.85 -3.90
C GLY A 148 14.18 -5.02 -3.08
N LEU A 149 13.55 -6.19 -3.18
CA LEU A 149 12.37 -6.55 -2.40
C LEU A 149 12.67 -6.63 -0.90
N VAL A 150 13.82 -7.20 -0.52
CA VAL A 150 14.29 -7.20 0.88
C VAL A 150 14.51 -5.79 1.41
N LEU A 151 15.12 -4.90 0.62
CA LEU A 151 15.35 -3.51 0.99
C LEU A 151 14.03 -2.76 1.20
N LEU A 152 13.05 -2.94 0.32
CA LEU A 152 11.71 -2.34 0.48
C LEU A 152 10.99 -2.83 1.74
N VAL A 153 11.06 -4.14 2.03
CA VAL A 153 10.49 -4.70 3.27
C VAL A 153 11.16 -4.15 4.52
N LYS A 154 12.47 -3.89 4.47
CA LYS A 154 13.19 -3.25 5.56
C LYS A 154 12.86 -1.77 5.68
N GLY A 155 12.56 -1.08 4.58
CA GLY A 155 12.26 0.35 4.57
C GLY A 155 10.82 0.68 4.98
N MET A 156 9.84 -0.13 4.57
CA MET A 156 8.41 0.25 4.62
C MET A 156 7.86 0.62 6.00
N TRP A 157 8.43 0.10 7.10
CA TRP A 157 7.95 0.41 8.45
C TRP A 157 8.28 1.84 8.87
N GLY A 158 9.20 2.51 8.16
CA GLY A 158 9.55 3.91 8.40
C GLY A 158 8.33 4.84 8.34
N ALA A 159 7.32 4.53 7.52
CA ALA A 159 6.08 5.30 7.48
C ALA A 159 5.37 5.38 8.85
N PHE A 160 5.34 4.27 9.59
CA PHE A 160 4.74 4.23 10.93
C PHE A 160 5.64 4.85 12.00
N VAL A 161 6.97 4.73 11.85
CA VAL A 161 7.94 5.43 12.72
C VAL A 161 7.77 6.94 12.61
N ILE A 162 7.61 7.47 11.40
CA ILE A 162 7.29 8.88 11.15
C ILE A 162 5.96 9.26 11.79
N GLY A 163 4.94 8.40 11.64
CA GLY A 163 3.62 8.62 12.23
C GLY A 163 3.62 8.69 13.76
N GLU A 164 4.58 8.06 14.45
CA GLU A 164 4.75 8.20 15.90
C GLU A 164 5.33 9.58 16.32
N GLY A 165 5.76 10.39 15.35
CA GLY A 165 5.94 11.84 15.49
C GLY A 165 7.36 12.31 15.85
N LYS A 166 8.30 11.40 16.13
CA LYS A 166 9.61 11.77 16.70
C LYS A 166 10.81 11.66 15.77
N ALA A 167 10.69 10.95 14.65
CA ALA A 167 11.83 10.67 13.76
C ALA A 167 11.79 11.51 12.47
N GLY A 168 12.96 11.95 12.01
CA GLY A 168 13.14 12.41 10.64
C GLY A 168 13.01 11.27 9.62
N PRO A 169 12.87 11.56 8.31
CA PRO A 169 12.66 10.53 7.28
C PRO A 169 13.83 9.53 7.19
N ILE A 170 15.08 10.00 7.33
CA ILE A 170 16.27 9.15 7.32
C ILE A 170 16.34 8.28 8.59
N GLU A 171 16.09 8.89 9.76
CA GLU A 171 16.07 8.18 11.04
C GLU A 171 14.99 7.10 11.06
N ALA A 172 13.82 7.39 10.50
CA ALA A 172 12.73 6.44 10.37
C ALA A 172 13.13 5.22 9.55
N LEU A 173 13.89 5.43 8.46
CA LEU A 173 14.41 4.36 7.64
C LEU A 173 15.46 3.51 8.39
N ILE A 174 16.38 4.15 9.12
CA ILE A 174 17.36 3.45 9.96
C ILE A 174 16.66 2.62 11.04
N GLN A 175 15.66 3.20 11.71
CA GLN A 175 14.87 2.50 12.73
C GLN A 175 14.10 1.32 12.11
N SER A 176 13.49 1.51 10.94
CA SER A 176 12.81 0.45 10.19
C SER A 176 13.74 -0.73 9.86
N HIS A 177 14.99 -0.46 9.50
CA HIS A 177 16.00 -1.50 9.28
C HIS A 177 16.35 -2.27 10.56
N ARG A 178 16.45 -1.57 11.68
CA ARG A 178 16.72 -2.20 12.99
C ARG A 178 15.56 -3.11 13.42
N LEU A 179 14.31 -2.66 13.23
CA LEU A 179 13.10 -3.42 13.56
C LEU A 179 12.97 -4.73 12.77
N THR A 180 13.45 -4.74 11.53
CA THR A 180 13.34 -5.90 10.62
C THR A 180 14.55 -6.83 10.64
N LYS A 181 15.63 -6.48 11.36
CA LYS A 181 16.86 -7.28 11.44
C LYS A 181 16.54 -8.70 11.96
N GLY A 182 16.87 -9.72 11.17
CA GLY A 182 16.58 -11.13 11.48
C GLY A 182 15.12 -11.57 11.31
N LYS A 183 14.17 -10.64 11.12
CA LYS A 183 12.73 -10.93 10.97
C LYS A 183 12.20 -10.70 9.55
N VAL A 184 13.08 -10.45 8.57
CA VAL A 184 12.70 -10.12 7.19
C VAL A 184 11.83 -11.22 6.55
N ARG A 185 12.21 -12.50 6.68
CA ARG A 185 11.46 -13.62 6.11
C ARG A 185 10.04 -13.69 6.66
N LYS A 186 9.89 -13.61 7.99
CA LYS A 186 8.57 -13.56 8.66
C LYS A 186 7.77 -12.35 8.19
N SER A 187 8.43 -11.21 8.01
CA SER A 187 7.77 -9.98 7.56
C SER A 187 7.28 -10.10 6.12
N LEU A 188 8.13 -10.60 5.23
CA LEU A 188 7.78 -10.82 3.85
C LEU A 188 6.64 -11.82 3.71
N ALA A 189 6.69 -12.96 4.41
CA ALA A 189 5.61 -13.95 4.37
C ALA A 189 4.25 -13.37 4.80
N ARG A 190 4.24 -12.47 5.80
CA ARG A 190 3.01 -11.80 6.25
C ARG A 190 2.52 -10.73 5.27
N LEU A 191 3.43 -10.01 4.62
CA LEU A 191 3.08 -9.05 3.57
C LEU A 191 2.51 -9.77 2.34
N LEU A 192 3.08 -10.90 1.94
CA LEU A 192 2.54 -11.75 0.89
C LEU A 192 1.18 -12.33 1.29
N ALA A 193 1.02 -12.77 2.54
CA ALA A 193 -0.28 -13.22 3.04
C ALA A 193 -1.32 -12.09 3.05
N LEU A 194 -0.95 -10.88 3.44
CA LEU A 194 -1.81 -9.70 3.34
C LEU A 194 -2.21 -9.44 1.88
N ALA A 195 -1.25 -9.43 0.96
CA ALA A 195 -1.50 -9.23 -0.46
C ALA A 195 -2.45 -10.30 -1.01
N ALA A 196 -2.26 -11.57 -0.65
CA ALA A 196 -3.15 -12.66 -1.04
C ALA A 196 -4.56 -12.50 -0.46
N ILE A 197 -4.68 -12.16 0.84
CA ILE A 197 -5.98 -11.94 1.49
C ILE A 197 -6.72 -10.79 0.82
N LEU A 198 -6.04 -9.66 0.58
CA LEU A 198 -6.64 -8.49 -0.09
C LEU A 198 -7.00 -8.82 -1.54
N ALA A 199 -6.13 -9.51 -2.27
CA ALA A 199 -6.39 -9.94 -3.64
C ALA A 199 -7.65 -10.81 -3.71
N VAL A 200 -7.80 -11.81 -2.85
CA VAL A 200 -9.01 -12.66 -2.81
C VAL A 200 -10.24 -11.84 -2.41
N SER A 201 -10.11 -10.99 -1.40
CA SER A 201 -11.23 -10.17 -0.89
C SER A 201 -11.74 -9.17 -1.91
N VAL A 202 -10.88 -8.69 -2.80
CA VAL A 202 -11.21 -7.71 -3.84
C VAL A 202 -11.54 -8.38 -5.17
N ALA A 203 -10.86 -9.46 -5.55
CA ALA A 203 -11.02 -10.11 -6.85
C ALA A 203 -12.44 -10.64 -7.04
N ILE A 204 -13.08 -11.16 -6.00
CA ILE A 204 -14.46 -11.64 -6.06
C ILE A 204 -15.43 -10.49 -6.37
N PRO A 205 -15.53 -9.41 -5.55
CA PRO A 205 -16.44 -8.31 -5.85
C PRO A 205 -16.05 -7.55 -7.12
N ALA A 206 -14.75 -7.38 -7.39
CA ALA A 206 -14.29 -6.74 -8.63
C ALA A 206 -14.69 -7.57 -9.86
N GLY A 207 -14.50 -8.89 -9.84
CA GLY A 207 -14.88 -9.78 -10.94
C GLY A 207 -16.38 -9.76 -11.22
N LEU A 208 -17.21 -9.77 -10.17
CA LEU A 208 -18.67 -9.64 -10.30
C LEU A 208 -19.06 -8.30 -10.92
N LEU A 209 -18.48 -7.20 -10.44
CA LEU A 209 -18.80 -5.86 -10.96
C LEU A 209 -18.30 -5.65 -12.39
N VAL A 210 -17.14 -6.20 -12.74
CA VAL A 210 -16.60 -6.17 -14.11
C VAL A 210 -17.48 -6.99 -15.05
N ALA A 211 -17.91 -8.19 -14.64
CA ALA A 211 -18.84 -9.00 -15.44
C ALA A 211 -20.18 -8.29 -15.63
N LEU A 212 -20.73 -7.66 -14.59
CA LEU A 212 -21.95 -6.86 -14.69
C LEU A 212 -21.76 -5.63 -15.58
N ALA A 213 -20.61 -4.96 -15.52
CA ALA A 213 -20.28 -3.84 -16.39
C ALA A 213 -20.25 -4.26 -17.86
N ALA A 214 -19.64 -5.42 -18.15
CA ALA A 214 -19.59 -5.97 -19.50
C ALA A 214 -20.98 -6.34 -20.04
N LEU A 215 -21.88 -6.85 -19.18
CA LEU A 215 -23.24 -7.22 -19.57
C LEU A 215 -24.18 -6.01 -19.75
N THR A 216 -24.01 -4.95 -18.94
CA THR A 216 -24.94 -3.81 -18.89
C THR A 216 -24.46 -2.58 -19.64
N GLY A 217 -23.16 -2.48 -19.95
CA GLY A 217 -22.55 -1.28 -20.53
C GLY A 217 -22.42 -0.10 -19.55
N ILE A 218 -22.73 -0.29 -18.26
CA ILE A 218 -22.75 0.79 -17.27
C ILE A 218 -21.32 1.05 -16.74
N GLN A 219 -20.70 2.16 -17.18
CA GLN A 219 -19.36 2.56 -16.72
C GLN A 219 -19.28 2.86 -15.20
N ALA A 220 -20.39 3.24 -14.58
CA ALA A 220 -20.45 3.49 -13.13
C ALA A 220 -20.09 2.25 -12.30
N LEU A 221 -20.27 1.03 -12.84
CA LEU A 221 -19.87 -0.20 -12.17
C LEU A 221 -18.34 -0.32 -12.05
N SER A 222 -17.60 0.12 -13.07
CA SER A 222 -16.12 0.18 -13.03
C SER A 222 -15.61 1.21 -12.02
N ALA A 223 -16.27 2.36 -11.92
CA ALA A 223 -15.98 3.35 -10.87
C ALA A 223 -16.21 2.77 -9.47
N LEU A 224 -17.29 1.98 -9.31
CA LEU A 224 -17.62 1.34 -8.04
C LEU A 224 -16.53 0.34 -7.61
N VAL A 225 -15.89 -0.36 -8.56
CA VAL A 225 -14.73 -1.22 -8.26
C VAL A 225 -13.58 -0.40 -7.69
N GLN A 226 -13.18 0.70 -8.34
CA GLN A 226 -12.09 1.56 -7.85
C GLN A 226 -12.40 2.11 -6.46
N PHE A 227 -13.64 2.57 -6.26
CA PHE A 227 -14.10 3.06 -4.97
C PHE A 227 -14.01 1.98 -3.88
N LEU A 228 -14.51 0.77 -4.15
CA LEU A 228 -14.43 -0.35 -3.21
C LEU A 228 -12.99 -0.68 -2.85
N VAL A 229 -12.08 -0.68 -3.82
CA VAL A 229 -10.65 -0.91 -3.58
C VAL A 229 -10.09 0.14 -2.63
N VAL A 230 -10.29 1.43 -2.92
CA VAL A 230 -9.76 2.52 -2.08
C VAL A 230 -10.32 2.45 -0.66
N VAL A 231 -11.60 2.18 -0.53
CA VAL A 231 -12.34 2.27 0.73
C VAL A 231 -12.17 1.02 1.61
N THR A 232 -11.87 -0.13 1.02
CA THR A 232 -11.61 -1.37 1.77
C THR A 232 -10.12 -1.64 1.92
N VAL A 233 -9.38 -1.74 0.82
CA VAL A 233 -7.99 -2.19 0.81
C VAL A 233 -7.10 -1.26 1.63
N VAL A 234 -7.23 0.05 1.42
CA VAL A 234 -6.30 1.02 2.03
C VAL A 234 -6.45 1.07 3.56
N PRO A 235 -7.66 1.18 4.15
CA PRO A 235 -7.80 1.18 5.60
C PRO A 235 -7.41 -0.15 6.25
N TYR A 236 -7.84 -1.29 5.66
CA TYR A 236 -7.55 -2.60 6.24
C TYR A 236 -6.06 -2.93 6.17
N SER A 237 -5.39 -2.62 5.06
CA SER A 237 -3.94 -2.78 4.94
C SER A 237 -3.20 -1.90 5.93
N THR A 238 -3.61 -0.63 6.12
CA THR A 238 -2.97 0.29 7.07
C THR A 238 -3.08 -0.22 8.50
N LEU A 239 -4.25 -0.71 8.93
CA LEU A 239 -4.43 -1.30 10.27
C LEU A 239 -3.59 -2.58 10.44
N TYR A 240 -3.58 -3.45 9.43
CA TYR A 240 -2.80 -4.69 9.46
C TYR A 240 -1.31 -4.40 9.60
N LEU A 241 -0.79 -3.50 8.76
CA LEU A 241 0.60 -3.10 8.75
C LEU A 241 0.98 -2.41 10.06
N TYR A 242 0.11 -1.57 10.63
CA TYR A 242 0.39 -0.95 11.92
C TYR A 242 0.47 -1.98 13.06
N LYS A 243 -0.42 -2.98 13.11
CA LYS A 243 -0.33 -4.06 14.11
C LYS A 243 0.94 -4.87 13.95
N MET A 244 1.34 -5.12 12.70
CA MET A 244 2.59 -5.80 12.39
C MET A 244 3.81 -4.98 12.83
N TYR A 245 3.79 -3.66 12.61
CA TYR A 245 4.81 -2.73 13.11
C TYR A 245 4.95 -2.82 14.64
N VAL A 246 3.84 -2.83 15.37
CA VAL A 246 3.83 -2.96 16.85
C VAL A 246 4.36 -4.32 17.33
N GLU A 247 4.22 -5.40 16.55
CA GLU A 247 4.82 -6.71 16.90
C GLU A 247 6.33 -6.76 16.60
N LEU A 248 6.80 -5.97 15.62
CA LEU A 248 8.22 -5.92 15.28
C LEU A 248 9.04 -5.14 16.31
N LYS A 249 8.44 -4.11 16.91
CA LYS A 249 8.96 -3.29 18.02
C LYS A 249 9.08 -4.08 19.31
#